data_AF-A0A2E0X0G9-F1
#
_entry.id   AF-A0A2E0X0G9-F1
#
_cell.length_a   1.000
_cell.length_b   1.000
_cell.length_c   1.000
_cell.angle_alpha   90.00
_cell.angle_beta   90.00
_cell.angle_gamma   90.00
#
_symmetry.space_group_name_H-M   'P 1'
#
loop_
_entity.id
_entity.type
_entity.pdbx_description
1 polymer ?
#
loop_
_entity_poly.entity_id
_entity_poly.type
_entity_poly.pdbx_seq_one_letter_code
_entity_poly.pdbx_strand_id
1 'polypeptide(L)'
;MTVDHATFVQTDALWEDFKKVHGDWIDRVVDDTGVIYALPQGQLQSALGLYQLTDEDREAELDLSNICIQSHAIAFASGRPVSYMLLDHSFPLRAEVDAEWLRNHGWNNDQIATVTSRDDPTRDARDRMRASVGRLLACPDYIAAVNEVKSAWQSIPAGRRPSLPLWPPSQLLKEMPNGSKIAEDSVNDFWNQFIDFCDFWQLQGLATWQLPLPQGPIRLPDFGASDGTAAWTISHPWHYPLQEQEGVGDLELADHQRLATERGIDDHGSWQTYSSFLPIAHWEHVLRSRYKNAQNVGLVTAMEVVLGAITHLSPDRVQRLRKRLRSLQSGSKSSLKGTR
;
A
#
# COMPACT_ATOMS: atom_id res chain seq x y z
N MET A 1 -1.36 4.52 17.11
CA MET A 1 0.06 4.85 17.31
C MET A 1 0.18 6.36 17.43
N THR A 2 0.55 6.89 18.59
CA THR A 2 0.98 8.27 18.72
C THR A 2 2.43 8.35 18.26
N VAL A 3 2.66 8.88 17.06
CA VAL A 3 4.00 9.18 16.57
C VAL A 3 4.56 10.32 17.42
N ASP A 4 5.78 10.15 17.93
CA ASP A 4 6.43 11.10 18.84
C ASP A 4 6.73 12.42 18.09
N HIS A 5 6.47 13.56 18.72
CA HIS A 5 6.71 14.88 18.12
C HIS A 5 8.20 15.09 17.81
N ALA A 6 9.09 14.42 18.57
CA ALA A 6 10.53 14.42 18.31
C ALA A 6 10.89 13.73 16.98
N THR A 7 10.19 12.65 16.61
CA THR A 7 10.41 11.92 15.34
C THR A 7 10.05 12.78 14.13
N PHE A 8 8.96 13.56 14.20
CA PHE A 8 8.56 14.47 13.12
C PHE A 8 9.60 15.56 12.84
N VAL A 9 10.12 16.21 13.89
CA VAL A 9 11.12 17.30 13.74
C VAL A 9 12.41 16.78 13.10
N GLN A 10 12.78 15.53 13.37
CA GLN A 10 13.96 14.91 12.76
C GLN A 10 13.73 14.59 11.27
N THR A 11 12.56 14.09 10.89
CA THR A 11 12.23 13.78 9.49
C THR A 11 12.22 15.04 8.61
N ASP A 12 11.68 16.16 9.09
CA ASP A 12 11.66 17.41 8.34
C ASP A 12 13.09 17.91 8.05
N ALA A 13 13.98 17.87 9.04
CA ALA A 13 15.37 18.26 8.87
C ALA A 13 16.11 17.37 7.84
N LEU A 14 15.92 16.05 7.93
CA LEU A 14 16.51 15.10 6.97
C LEU A 14 16.04 15.36 5.54
N TRP A 15 14.74 15.65 5.36
CA TRP A 15 14.18 15.98 4.05
C TRP A 15 14.70 17.31 3.50
N GLU A 16 14.80 18.35 4.33
CA GLU A 16 15.36 19.63 3.91
C GLU A 16 16.83 19.52 3.50
N ASP A 17 17.62 18.71 4.22
CA ASP A 17 19.02 18.46 3.86
C ASP A 17 19.13 17.64 2.56
N PHE A 18 18.28 16.64 2.36
CA PHE A 18 18.20 15.91 1.09
C PHE A 18 17.91 16.83 -0.09
N LYS A 19 16.94 17.75 0.04
CA LYS A 19 16.61 18.72 -1.03
C LYS A 19 17.76 19.67 -1.36
N LYS A 20 18.56 20.08 -0.37
CA LYS A 20 19.72 20.96 -0.61
C LYS A 20 20.79 20.28 -1.44
N VAL A 21 20.99 18.96 -1.25
CA VAL A 21 22.02 18.18 -1.95
C VAL A 21 21.50 17.70 -3.31
N HIS A 22 20.26 17.18 -3.35
CA HIS A 22 19.70 16.45 -4.49
C HIS A 22 18.54 17.18 -5.19
N GLY A 23 18.46 18.51 -5.07
CA GLY A 23 17.35 19.31 -5.63
C GLY A 23 17.15 19.12 -7.13
N ASP A 24 18.23 19.17 -7.92
CA ASP A 24 18.17 18.94 -9.37
C ASP A 24 17.69 17.53 -9.70
N TRP A 25 18.09 16.53 -8.90
CA TRP A 25 17.61 15.17 -9.07
C TRP A 25 16.11 15.07 -8.82
N ILE A 26 15.61 15.67 -7.73
CA ILE A 26 14.18 15.73 -7.39
C ILE A 26 13.36 16.30 -8.54
N ASP A 27 13.79 17.43 -9.12
CA ASP A 27 13.07 18.11 -10.20
C ASP A 27 12.98 17.24 -11.47
N ARG A 28 13.96 16.39 -11.73
CA ARG A 28 13.93 15.44 -12.86
C ARG A 28 12.94 14.30 -12.65
N VAL A 29 12.80 13.85 -11.41
CA VAL A 29 12.19 12.56 -11.10
C VAL A 29 10.81 12.63 -10.44
N VAL A 30 10.44 13.79 -9.89
CA VAL A 30 9.11 14.01 -9.33
C VAL A 30 8.06 13.97 -10.43
N ASP A 31 6.95 13.27 -10.19
CA ASP A 31 5.83 13.20 -11.13
C ASP A 31 4.79 14.31 -10.86
N ASP A 32 3.68 14.28 -11.59
CA ASP A 32 2.55 15.22 -11.44
C ASP A 32 1.88 15.16 -10.07
N THR A 33 2.13 14.09 -9.31
CA THR A 33 1.56 13.87 -7.97
C THR A 33 2.44 14.44 -6.87
N GLY A 34 3.70 14.80 -7.16
CA GLY A 34 4.61 15.32 -6.16
C GLY A 34 5.15 14.24 -5.20
N VAL A 35 5.01 12.96 -5.56
CA VAL A 35 5.40 11.82 -4.72
C VAL A 35 6.70 11.21 -5.24
N ILE A 36 7.63 10.93 -4.32
CA ILE A 36 8.94 10.36 -4.63
C ILE A 36 9.12 9.11 -3.78
N TYR A 37 9.00 7.94 -4.42
CA TYR A 37 9.16 6.64 -3.77
C TYR A 37 10.62 6.23 -3.67
N ALA A 38 11.03 5.72 -2.51
CA ALA A 38 12.33 5.08 -2.34
C ALA A 38 12.31 3.66 -2.91
N LEU A 39 13.33 3.28 -3.67
CA LEU A 39 13.52 1.89 -4.05
C LEU A 39 13.99 1.06 -2.84
N PRO A 40 13.60 -0.23 -2.73
CA PRO A 40 14.06 -1.07 -1.62
C PRO A 40 15.59 -1.22 -1.64
N GLN A 41 16.25 -0.81 -0.54
CA GLN A 41 17.72 -0.73 -0.45
C GLN A 41 18.43 -2.03 -0.88
N GLY A 42 17.92 -3.18 -0.42
CA GLY A 42 18.49 -4.50 -0.75
C GLY A 42 18.44 -4.86 -2.23
N GLN A 43 17.62 -4.17 -3.02
CA GLN A 43 17.46 -4.39 -4.46
C GLN A 43 18.00 -3.23 -5.31
N LEU A 44 18.49 -2.18 -4.65
CA LEU A 44 18.95 -0.97 -5.31
C LEU A 44 20.12 -1.28 -6.24
N GLN A 45 21.13 -2.02 -5.80
CA GLN A 45 22.30 -2.36 -6.65
C GLN A 45 21.92 -3.06 -7.96
N SER A 46 20.97 -3.99 -7.91
CA SER A 46 20.46 -4.67 -9.10
C SER A 46 19.71 -3.71 -10.02
N ALA A 47 18.92 -2.78 -9.47
CA ALA A 47 18.27 -1.74 -10.25
C ALA A 47 19.29 -0.78 -10.88
N LEU A 48 20.24 -0.26 -10.11
CA LEU A 48 21.28 0.67 -10.56
C LEU A 48 22.06 0.11 -11.75
N GLY A 49 22.51 -1.14 -11.66
CA GLY A 49 23.26 -1.80 -12.72
C GLY A 49 22.45 -2.04 -14.00
N LEU A 50 21.18 -2.42 -13.88
CA LEU A 50 20.32 -2.71 -15.02
C LEU A 50 19.77 -1.46 -15.72
N TYR A 51 19.61 -0.35 -15.00
CA TYR A 51 19.16 0.92 -15.55
C TYR A 51 20.30 1.87 -15.96
N GLN A 52 21.56 1.47 -15.74
CA GLN A 52 22.76 2.27 -16.07
C GLN A 52 22.68 3.70 -15.52
N LEU A 53 22.33 3.81 -14.24
CA LEU A 53 22.17 5.11 -13.61
C LEU A 53 23.52 5.84 -13.48
N THR A 54 23.47 7.17 -13.47
CA THR A 54 24.66 7.99 -13.16
C THR A 54 25.07 7.81 -11.69
N ASP A 55 26.30 8.18 -11.35
CA ASP A 55 26.75 8.16 -9.95
C ASP A 55 25.90 9.10 -9.07
N GLU A 56 25.47 10.25 -9.60
CA GLU A 56 24.57 11.19 -8.94
C GLU A 56 23.20 10.55 -8.65
N ASP A 57 22.60 9.88 -9.64
CA ASP A 57 21.32 9.19 -9.45
C ASP A 57 21.44 8.08 -8.39
N ARG A 58 22.58 7.37 -8.39
CA ARG A 58 22.85 6.31 -7.40
C ARG A 58 22.95 6.87 -5.99
N GLU A 59 23.65 7.98 -5.80
CA GLU A 59 23.81 8.64 -4.50
C GLU A 59 22.45 9.14 -3.98
N ALA A 60 21.68 9.82 -4.84
CA ALA A 60 20.35 10.31 -4.49
C ALA A 60 19.38 9.18 -4.09
N GLU A 61 19.37 8.05 -4.81
CA GLU A 61 18.51 6.90 -4.47
C GLU A 61 18.93 6.24 -3.14
N LEU A 62 20.23 6.15 -2.86
CA LEU A 62 20.74 5.64 -1.59
C LEU A 62 20.32 6.54 -0.42
N ASP A 63 20.53 7.85 -0.56
CA ASP A 63 20.18 8.82 0.48
C ASP A 63 18.67 8.87 0.72
N LEU A 64 17.86 8.87 -0.34
CA LEU A 64 16.41 8.79 -0.23
C LEU A 64 15.97 7.52 0.50
N SER A 65 16.53 6.37 0.14
CA SER A 65 16.24 5.11 0.82
C SER A 65 16.60 5.17 2.31
N ASN A 66 17.74 5.77 2.66
CA ASN A 66 18.16 5.91 4.05
C ASN A 66 17.20 6.77 4.86
N ILE A 67 16.75 7.91 4.30
CA ILE A 67 15.80 8.80 4.97
C ILE A 67 14.43 8.14 5.13
N CYS A 68 13.96 7.42 4.11
CA CYS A 68 12.72 6.64 4.17
C CYS A 68 12.77 5.56 5.26
N ILE A 69 13.88 4.82 5.38
CA ILE A 69 14.08 3.82 6.44
C ILE A 69 14.03 4.48 7.83
N GLN A 70 14.76 5.59 8.02
CA GLN A 70 14.78 6.33 9.29
C GLN A 70 13.41 6.91 9.67
N SER A 71 12.60 7.25 8.66
CA SER A 71 11.27 7.86 8.84
C SER A 71 10.12 6.85 8.80
N HIS A 72 10.40 5.54 8.74
CA HIS A 72 9.40 4.47 8.55
C HIS A 72 8.43 4.73 7.39
N ALA A 73 8.98 5.23 6.27
CA ALA A 73 8.26 5.65 5.09
C ALA A 73 8.70 4.86 3.86
N ILE A 74 7.84 4.81 2.84
CA ILE A 74 8.15 4.27 1.52
C ILE A 74 8.36 5.37 0.48
N ALA A 75 7.95 6.61 0.80
CA ALA A 75 8.02 7.75 -0.09
C ALA A 75 7.94 9.07 0.68
N PHE A 76 8.19 10.16 -0.03
CA PHE A 76 7.85 11.53 0.40
C PHE A 76 6.85 12.16 -0.57
N ALA A 77 5.82 12.81 -0.04
CA ALA A 77 4.81 13.55 -0.79
C ALA A 77 4.78 14.99 -0.30
N SER A 78 5.16 15.96 -1.15
CA SER A 78 5.27 17.37 -0.76
C SER A 78 6.09 17.58 0.53
N GLY A 79 7.16 16.79 0.68
CA GLY A 79 8.04 16.79 1.84
C GLY A 79 7.52 16.10 3.10
N ARG A 80 6.34 15.48 3.05
CA ARG A 80 5.83 14.66 4.15
C ARG A 80 6.14 13.18 3.92
N PRO A 81 6.55 12.43 4.95
CA PRO A 81 6.76 10.99 4.83
C PRO A 81 5.43 10.28 4.56
N VAL A 82 5.43 9.33 3.63
CA VAL A 82 4.31 8.45 3.32
C VAL A 82 4.65 7.05 3.79
N SER A 83 3.96 6.58 4.81
CA SER A 83 4.07 5.20 5.30
C SER A 83 2.99 4.33 4.66
N TYR A 84 3.35 3.10 4.31
CA TYR A 84 2.42 2.13 3.75
C TYR A 84 2.84 0.69 4.05
N MET A 85 2.32 0.17 5.16
CA MET A 85 2.72 -1.14 5.72
C MET A 85 2.49 -2.33 4.77
N LEU A 86 1.62 -2.20 3.76
CA LEU A 86 1.39 -3.27 2.79
C LEU A 86 2.51 -3.39 1.75
N LEU A 87 3.40 -2.40 1.62
CA LEU A 87 4.63 -2.49 0.80
C LEU A 87 5.91 -2.53 1.63
N ASP A 88 5.81 -2.20 2.92
CA ASP A 88 6.96 -2.23 3.81
C ASP A 88 7.44 -3.67 4.05
N HIS A 89 8.60 -4.00 3.48
CA HIS A 89 9.31 -5.26 3.69
C HIS A 89 10.16 -5.22 4.97
N SER A 90 10.51 -4.00 5.42
CA SER A 90 11.33 -3.67 6.58
C SER A 90 10.54 -3.46 7.87
N PHE A 91 9.21 -3.65 7.84
CA PHE A 91 8.41 -3.91 9.04
C PHE A 91 8.36 -5.42 9.27
N PRO A 92 9.32 -5.99 10.01
CA PRO A 92 9.20 -7.34 10.47
C PRO A 92 8.09 -7.29 11.55
N LEU A 93 6.92 -7.90 11.27
CA LEU A 93 5.77 -7.92 12.20
C LEU A 93 6.16 -8.51 13.58
N ARG A 94 7.22 -9.30 13.59
CA ARG A 94 8.26 -9.31 14.61
C ARG A 94 9.56 -9.13 13.87
N ALA A 95 10.49 -8.25 14.33
CA ALA A 95 11.92 -8.43 14.04
C ALA A 95 12.17 -9.92 14.01
N GLU A 96 12.73 -10.48 12.94
CA GLU A 96 13.11 -11.89 12.94
C GLU A 96 13.93 -12.06 14.21
N VAL A 97 13.28 -12.61 15.25
CA VAL A 97 13.90 -12.64 16.55
C VAL A 97 14.87 -13.76 16.36
N ASP A 98 16.11 -13.37 16.05
CA ASP A 98 17.15 -14.28 15.68
C ASP A 98 17.13 -15.39 16.71
N ALA A 99 17.08 -16.64 16.24
CA ALA A 99 17.12 -17.79 17.12
C ALA A 99 18.36 -17.73 18.02
N GLU A 100 19.42 -17.05 17.57
CA GLU A 100 20.59 -16.70 18.38
C GLU A 100 20.28 -15.68 19.47
N TRP A 101 19.57 -14.58 19.16
CA TRP A 101 19.11 -13.60 20.16
C TRP A 101 18.21 -14.25 21.23
N LEU A 102 17.24 -15.08 20.83
CA LEU A 102 16.34 -15.79 21.77
C LEU A 102 17.12 -16.76 22.68
N ARG A 103 18.07 -17.51 22.11
CA ARG A 103 18.97 -18.37 22.91
C ARG A 103 19.78 -17.57 23.91
N ASN A 104 20.32 -16.43 23.49
CA ASN A 104 21.09 -15.53 24.35
C ASN A 104 20.25 -14.91 25.48
N HIS A 105 18.92 -14.94 25.37
CA HIS A 105 17.97 -14.50 26.39
C HIS A 105 17.31 -15.65 27.16
N GLY A 106 17.89 -16.85 27.12
CA GLY A 106 17.49 -17.97 27.98
C GLY A 106 16.27 -18.76 27.50
N TRP A 107 15.84 -18.56 26.25
CA TRP A 107 14.76 -19.36 25.67
C TRP A 107 15.31 -20.73 25.26
N ASN A 108 14.56 -21.79 25.54
CA ASN A 108 14.94 -23.14 25.14
C ASN A 108 14.54 -23.43 23.67
N ASN A 109 15.11 -24.48 23.08
CA ASN A 109 14.89 -24.80 21.67
C ASN A 109 13.41 -25.07 21.33
N ASP A 110 12.62 -25.60 22.26
CA ASP A 110 11.19 -25.87 22.03
C ASP A 110 10.36 -24.57 22.04
N GLN A 111 10.69 -23.61 22.91
CA GLN A 111 10.09 -22.28 22.93
C GLN A 111 10.44 -21.48 21.69
N ILE A 112 11.71 -21.55 21.25
CA ILE A 112 12.17 -20.93 20.02
C ILE A 112 11.44 -21.56 18.84
N ALA A 113 11.44 -22.88 18.73
CA ALA A 113 10.69 -23.60 17.71
C ALA A 113 9.22 -23.21 17.73
N THR A 114 8.57 -23.09 18.90
CA THR A 114 7.16 -22.67 19.01
C THR A 114 6.94 -21.23 18.52
N VAL A 115 7.87 -20.32 18.76
CA VAL A 115 7.76 -18.91 18.33
C VAL A 115 8.12 -18.71 16.86
N THR A 116 9.06 -19.49 16.33
CA THR A 116 9.50 -19.44 14.93
C THR A 116 8.66 -20.31 13.99
N SER A 117 7.99 -21.35 14.51
CA SER A 117 7.08 -22.25 13.75
C SER A 117 5.62 -21.83 13.79
N ARG A 118 5.22 -20.89 14.66
CA ARG A 118 3.91 -20.28 14.56
C ARG A 118 3.88 -19.47 13.27
N ASP A 119 3.13 -19.97 12.29
CA ASP A 119 2.67 -19.18 11.15
C ASP A 119 2.18 -17.84 11.70
N ASP A 120 2.86 -16.77 11.30
CA ASP A 120 2.55 -15.44 11.81
C ASP A 120 1.13 -15.07 11.35
N PRO A 121 0.13 -15.08 12.23
CA PRO A 121 -1.25 -14.78 11.83
C PRO A 121 -1.37 -13.35 11.28
N THR A 122 -0.42 -12.47 11.64
CA THR A 122 -0.36 -11.11 11.12
C THR A 122 0.21 -11.04 9.70
N ARG A 123 1.06 -12.00 9.31
CA ARG A 123 1.54 -12.15 7.93
C ARG A 123 0.42 -12.57 6.99
N ASP A 124 -0.38 -13.56 7.37
CA ASP A 124 -1.52 -14.00 6.56
C ASP A 124 -2.56 -12.88 6.44
N ALA A 125 -2.89 -12.20 7.55
CA ALA A 125 -3.74 -11.01 7.52
C ALA A 125 -3.18 -9.91 6.59
N ARG A 126 -1.87 -9.61 6.66
CA ARG A 126 -1.23 -8.63 5.76
C ARG A 126 -1.30 -9.06 4.30
N ASP A 127 -1.03 -10.33 3.99
CA ASP A 127 -1.04 -10.83 2.61
C ASP A 127 -2.47 -10.87 2.05
N ARG A 128 -3.49 -11.06 2.89
CA ARG A 128 -4.91 -10.92 2.54
C ARG A 128 -5.35 -9.45 2.37
N MET A 129 -4.81 -8.54 3.17
CA MET A 129 -4.97 -7.10 2.95
C MET A 129 -4.31 -6.65 1.63
N ARG A 130 -3.11 -7.15 1.33
CA ARG A 130 -2.46 -6.98 0.02
C ARG A 130 -3.31 -7.54 -1.11
N ALA A 131 -3.94 -8.70 -0.90
CA ALA A 131 -4.85 -9.28 -1.88
C ALA A 131 -6.07 -8.39 -2.14
N SER A 132 -6.63 -7.77 -1.09
CA SER A 132 -7.71 -6.80 -1.21
C SER A 132 -7.29 -5.62 -2.08
N VAL A 133 -6.10 -5.05 -1.84
CA VAL A 133 -5.54 -4.00 -2.71
C VAL A 133 -5.31 -4.50 -4.13
N GLY A 134 -4.72 -5.68 -4.30
CA GLY A 134 -4.47 -6.27 -5.60
C GLY A 134 -5.75 -6.49 -6.42
N ARG A 135 -6.87 -6.79 -5.76
CA ARG A 135 -8.20 -6.88 -6.38
C ARG A 135 -8.68 -5.51 -6.85
N LEU A 136 -8.57 -4.48 -6.01
CA LEU A 136 -8.92 -3.10 -6.40
C LEU A 136 -8.08 -2.65 -7.60
N LEU A 137 -6.77 -2.88 -7.57
CA LEU A 137 -5.87 -2.57 -8.68
C LEU A 137 -6.14 -3.38 -9.96
N ALA A 138 -6.87 -4.48 -9.86
CA ALA A 138 -7.31 -5.28 -10.99
C ALA A 138 -8.74 -4.93 -11.47
N CYS A 139 -9.48 -4.13 -10.71
CA CYS A 139 -10.86 -3.75 -11.01
C CYS A 139 -10.90 -2.48 -11.86
N PRO A 140 -11.42 -2.53 -13.10
CA PRO A 140 -11.53 -1.34 -13.96
C PRO A 140 -12.36 -0.21 -13.35
N ASP A 141 -13.47 -0.55 -12.70
CA ASP A 141 -14.39 0.43 -12.09
C ASP A 141 -13.72 1.18 -10.93
N TYR A 142 -12.90 0.49 -10.14
CA TYR A 142 -12.09 1.11 -9.09
C TYR A 142 -11.09 2.11 -9.69
N ILE A 143 -10.38 1.71 -10.75
CA ILE A 143 -9.40 2.58 -11.42
C ILE A 143 -10.08 3.82 -12.00
N ALA A 144 -11.25 3.66 -12.61
CA ALA A 144 -12.05 4.77 -13.11
C ALA A 144 -12.44 5.73 -11.96
N ALA A 145 -12.95 5.19 -10.85
CA ALA A 145 -13.33 5.99 -9.68
C ALA A 145 -12.15 6.74 -9.06
N VAL A 146 -10.96 6.12 -8.96
CA VAL A 146 -9.73 6.80 -8.51
C VAL A 146 -9.39 7.97 -9.44
N ASN A 147 -9.49 7.79 -10.76
CA ASN A 147 -9.20 8.85 -11.72
C ASN A 147 -10.20 10.00 -11.63
N GLU A 148 -11.48 9.73 -11.35
CA GLU A 148 -12.49 10.75 -11.10
C GLU A 148 -12.16 11.58 -9.86
N VAL A 149 -11.85 10.92 -8.73
CA VAL A 149 -11.41 11.58 -7.49
C VAL A 149 -10.12 12.38 -7.71
N LYS A 150 -9.14 11.81 -8.42
CA LYS A 150 -7.89 12.51 -8.79
C LYS A 150 -8.17 13.75 -9.63
N SER A 151 -9.11 13.67 -10.58
CA SER A 151 -9.50 14.80 -11.44
C SER A 151 -10.17 15.91 -10.63
N ALA A 152 -11.08 15.55 -9.72
CA ALA A 152 -11.70 16.49 -8.78
C ALA A 152 -10.65 17.18 -7.90
N TRP A 153 -9.68 16.43 -7.36
CA TRP A 153 -8.56 16.97 -6.59
C TRP A 153 -7.70 17.95 -7.42
N GLN A 154 -7.40 17.60 -8.68
CA GLN A 154 -6.63 18.47 -9.58
C GLN A 154 -7.36 19.77 -9.92
N SER A 155 -8.69 19.79 -9.88
CA SER A 155 -9.49 21.00 -10.11
C SER A 155 -9.35 22.05 -8.98
N ILE A 156 -8.94 21.63 -7.78
CA ILE A 156 -8.66 22.53 -6.67
C ILE A 156 -7.37 23.31 -6.97
N PRO A 157 -7.30 24.62 -6.68
CA PRO A 157 -6.07 25.40 -6.81
C PRO A 157 -4.90 24.78 -6.03
N ALA A 158 -3.70 24.74 -6.63
CA ALA A 158 -2.55 23.99 -6.09
C ALA A 158 -2.23 24.32 -4.62
N GLY A 159 -2.27 25.60 -4.21
CA GLY A 159 -2.01 26.02 -2.83
C GLY A 159 -3.10 25.65 -1.81
N ARG A 160 -4.22 25.05 -2.26
CA ARG A 160 -5.36 24.64 -1.44
C ARG A 160 -5.67 23.14 -1.54
N ARG A 161 -4.94 22.41 -2.39
CA ARG A 161 -5.13 20.96 -2.54
C ARG A 161 -4.81 20.27 -1.22
N PRO A 162 -5.67 19.37 -0.73
CA PRO A 162 -5.31 18.46 0.35
C PRO A 162 -4.03 17.69 -0.01
N SER A 163 -3.07 17.62 0.91
CA SER A 163 -1.83 16.85 0.70
C SER A 163 -2.08 15.35 0.84
N LEU A 164 -1.40 14.53 0.05
CA LEU A 164 -1.28 13.09 0.33
C LEU A 164 -0.45 12.87 1.61
N PRO A 165 -0.69 11.81 2.38
CA PRO A 165 -1.78 10.83 2.25
C PRO A 165 -3.17 11.44 2.56
N LEU A 166 -4.19 10.98 1.84
CA LEU A 166 -5.58 11.42 2.03
C LEU A 166 -6.31 10.49 3.00
N TRP A 167 -6.83 11.08 4.08
CA TRP A 167 -7.65 10.40 5.09
C TRP A 167 -9.00 11.11 5.21
N PRO A 168 -10.12 10.39 5.37
CA PRO A 168 -11.41 11.01 5.65
C PRO A 168 -11.31 11.97 6.86
N PRO A 169 -11.89 13.17 6.81
CA PRO A 169 -11.83 14.15 7.89
C PRO A 169 -12.28 13.62 9.27
N SER A 170 -13.20 12.64 9.29
CA SER A 170 -13.63 11.94 10.52
C SER A 170 -12.49 11.22 11.25
N GLN A 171 -11.43 10.84 10.54
CA GLN A 171 -10.22 10.25 11.11
C GLN A 171 -9.15 11.31 11.48
N LEU A 172 -9.29 12.54 10.96
CA LEU A 172 -8.35 13.67 11.14
C LEU A 172 -8.74 14.59 12.30
N LEU A 173 -9.43 14.08 13.34
CA LEU A 173 -9.95 14.82 14.52
C LEU A 173 -8.93 15.70 15.29
N LYS A 174 -7.68 15.86 14.83
CA LYS A 174 -6.63 16.68 15.44
C LYS A 174 -5.91 17.67 14.53
N GLU A 175 -6.19 17.75 13.22
CA GLU A 175 -5.33 18.53 12.31
C GLU A 175 -6.02 19.67 11.54
N MET A 176 -7.28 19.98 11.81
CA MET A 176 -7.85 21.22 11.28
C MET A 176 -7.53 22.37 12.25
N PRO A 177 -6.72 23.38 11.84
CA PRO A 177 -6.52 24.56 12.65
C PRO A 177 -7.88 25.21 12.88
N ASN A 178 -8.28 25.29 14.15
CA ASN A 178 -9.45 26.04 14.55
C ASN A 178 -9.33 27.48 14.01
N GLY A 179 -10.17 27.82 13.05
CA GLY A 179 -10.38 29.20 12.61
C GLY A 179 -9.76 29.55 11.27
N SER A 180 -10.47 29.21 10.20
CA SER A 180 -10.53 30.04 8.99
C SER A 180 -11.90 29.81 8.36
N LYS A 181 -12.77 30.82 8.47
CA LYS A 181 -14.08 30.82 7.83
C LYS A 181 -13.91 30.79 6.32
N ILE A 182 -14.81 30.02 5.68
CA ILE A 182 -14.94 29.72 4.25
C ILE A 182 -14.10 28.50 3.85
N ALA A 183 -14.62 27.32 4.20
CA ALA A 183 -14.35 26.15 3.37
C ALA A 183 -15.06 26.41 2.04
N GLU A 184 -14.30 26.77 1.01
CA GLU A 184 -14.80 26.97 -0.34
C GLU A 184 -15.53 25.70 -0.79
N ASP A 185 -16.72 25.87 -1.37
CA ASP A 185 -17.62 24.78 -1.75
C ASP A 185 -16.88 23.66 -2.50
N SER A 186 -15.93 24.01 -3.39
CA SER A 186 -15.13 23.04 -4.15
C SER A 186 -14.26 22.10 -3.30
N VAL A 187 -13.73 22.54 -2.16
CA VAL A 187 -12.91 21.68 -1.28
C VAL A 187 -13.81 20.76 -0.46
N ASN A 188 -14.97 21.25 -0.03
CA ASN A 188 -15.97 20.42 0.66
C ASN A 188 -16.57 19.37 -0.29
N ASP A 189 -16.88 19.76 -1.52
CA ASP A 189 -17.40 18.87 -2.57
C ASP A 189 -16.41 17.74 -2.85
N PHE A 190 -15.12 18.06 -2.95
CA PHE A 190 -14.08 17.05 -3.06
C PHE A 190 -14.08 16.07 -1.87
N TRP A 191 -14.14 16.58 -0.63
CA TRP A 191 -14.14 15.70 0.55
C TRP A 191 -15.37 14.82 0.63
N ASN A 192 -16.55 15.34 0.28
CA ASN A 192 -17.78 14.54 0.21
C ASN A 192 -17.63 13.40 -0.82
N GLN A 193 -17.15 13.73 -2.03
CA GLN A 193 -16.90 12.72 -3.06
C GLN A 193 -15.84 11.69 -2.61
N PHE A 194 -14.78 12.14 -1.92
CA PHE A 194 -13.74 11.25 -1.41
C PHE A 194 -14.25 10.32 -0.31
N ILE A 195 -15.12 10.82 0.59
CA ILE A 195 -15.76 10.00 1.62
C ILE A 195 -16.66 8.95 0.98
N ASP A 196 -17.53 9.34 0.05
CA ASP A 196 -18.40 8.39 -0.67
C ASP A 196 -17.59 7.32 -1.41
N PHE A 197 -16.49 7.73 -2.04
CA PHE A 197 -15.53 6.82 -2.67
C PHE A 197 -14.93 5.83 -1.65
N CYS A 198 -14.45 6.32 -0.51
CA CYS A 198 -13.88 5.46 0.54
C CYS A 198 -14.92 4.51 1.14
N ASP A 199 -16.14 4.98 1.37
CA ASP A 199 -17.22 4.16 1.94
C ASP A 199 -17.64 3.05 0.98
N PHE A 200 -17.80 3.36 -0.30
CA PHE A 200 -18.18 2.36 -1.31
C PHE A 200 -17.11 1.28 -1.47
N TRP A 201 -15.83 1.68 -1.59
CA TRP A 201 -14.71 0.76 -1.77
C TRP A 201 -14.16 0.21 -0.44
N GLN A 202 -14.78 0.55 0.69
CA GLN A 202 -14.39 0.14 2.04
C GLN A 202 -12.90 0.41 2.33
N LEU A 203 -12.51 1.66 2.12
CA LEU A 203 -11.16 2.19 2.34
C LEU A 203 -11.11 3.05 3.60
N GLN A 204 -9.95 3.05 4.25
CA GLN A 204 -9.60 4.03 5.28
C GLN A 204 -9.08 5.33 4.68
N GLY A 205 -8.65 5.31 3.42
CA GLY A 205 -8.07 6.46 2.73
C GLY A 205 -7.21 6.02 1.54
N LEU A 206 -6.37 6.94 1.06
CA LEU A 206 -5.37 6.71 0.04
C LEU A 206 -4.01 7.21 0.54
N ALA A 207 -3.02 6.33 0.64
CA ALA A 207 -1.65 6.75 0.98
C ALA A 207 -1.06 7.60 -0.16
N THR A 208 -1.32 7.16 -1.39
CA THR A 208 -1.10 7.89 -2.63
C THR A 208 -2.20 7.49 -3.63
N TRP A 209 -2.26 8.12 -4.80
CA TRP A 209 -3.25 7.75 -5.84
C TRP A 209 -3.22 6.28 -6.27
N GLN A 210 -2.06 5.63 -6.12
CA GLN A 210 -1.83 4.23 -6.52
C GLN A 210 -1.94 3.26 -5.32
N LEU A 211 -2.06 3.76 -4.09
CA LEU A 211 -1.93 2.98 -2.87
C LEU A 211 -3.17 3.15 -1.97
N PRO A 212 -4.27 2.41 -2.23
CA PRO A 212 -5.42 2.41 -1.35
C PRO A 212 -5.10 1.83 0.01
N LEU A 213 -5.70 2.39 1.05
CA LEU A 213 -5.63 1.85 2.39
C LEU A 213 -6.93 1.08 2.64
N PRO A 214 -7.00 -0.24 2.36
CA PRO A 214 -8.22 -1.00 2.59
C PRO A 214 -8.56 -1.03 4.07
N GLN A 215 -9.85 -1.03 4.39
CA GLN A 215 -10.29 -1.39 5.74
C GLN A 215 -9.93 -2.85 5.99
N GLY A 216 -9.48 -3.15 7.22
CA GLY A 216 -9.38 -4.53 7.68
C GLY A 216 -10.70 -5.01 8.27
N PRO A 217 -10.78 -6.26 8.73
CA PRO A 217 -11.90 -6.72 9.55
C PRO A 217 -12.09 -5.82 10.78
N ILE A 218 -13.30 -5.32 11.00
CA ILE A 218 -13.63 -4.43 12.13
C ILE A 218 -14.56 -5.18 13.09
N ARG A 219 -14.21 -5.20 14.38
CA ARG A 219 -15.09 -5.68 15.45
C ARG A 219 -16.00 -4.54 15.91
N LEU A 220 -17.30 -4.70 15.70
CA LEU A 220 -18.33 -3.76 16.12
C LEU A 220 -19.08 -4.33 17.32
N PRO A 221 -19.39 -3.52 18.35
CA PRO A 221 -20.28 -3.95 19.42
C PRO A 221 -21.68 -4.19 18.85
N ASP A 222 -22.24 -5.36 19.15
CA ASP A 222 -23.62 -5.70 18.80
C ASP A 222 -24.57 -5.12 19.86
N PHE A 223 -25.26 -4.05 19.48
CA PHE A 223 -26.25 -3.40 20.35
C PHE A 223 -27.63 -4.10 20.29
N GLY A 224 -27.77 -5.18 19.51
CA GLY A 224 -29.02 -5.92 19.32
C GLY A 224 -29.23 -7.09 20.29
N ALA A 225 -28.20 -7.50 21.05
CA ALA A 225 -28.31 -8.60 22.02
C ALA A 225 -29.17 -8.21 23.23
N SER A 226 -30.44 -8.61 23.22
CA SER A 226 -31.46 -8.33 24.24
C SER A 226 -31.20 -8.98 25.61
N ASP A 227 -30.17 -9.80 25.73
CA ASP A 227 -29.85 -10.71 26.82
C ASP A 227 -28.62 -10.30 27.66
N GLY A 228 -28.08 -9.11 27.43
CA GLY A 228 -27.02 -8.52 28.28
C GLY A 228 -25.64 -9.13 28.10
N THR A 229 -25.48 -10.12 27.20
CA THR A 229 -24.19 -10.52 26.66
C THR A 229 -23.85 -9.57 25.51
N ALA A 230 -22.77 -8.79 25.66
CA ALA A 230 -22.24 -8.00 24.56
C ALA A 230 -21.74 -8.94 23.46
N ALA A 231 -22.60 -9.23 22.48
CA ALA A 231 -22.17 -9.86 21.25
C ALA A 231 -21.30 -8.84 20.47
N TRP A 232 -20.35 -9.33 19.71
CA TRP A 232 -19.53 -8.51 18.83
C TRP A 232 -19.79 -9.02 17.41
N THR A 233 -20.18 -8.14 16.50
CA THR A 233 -20.27 -8.47 15.08
C THR A 233 -18.94 -8.12 14.42
N ILE A 234 -18.47 -8.96 13.50
CA ILE A 234 -17.25 -8.67 12.73
C ILE A 234 -17.66 -8.29 11.32
N SER A 235 -17.48 -7.01 10.97
CA SER A 235 -17.71 -6.54 9.61
C SER A 235 -16.45 -6.76 8.78
N HIS A 236 -16.61 -7.47 7.66
CA HIS A 236 -15.53 -7.77 6.72
C HIS A 236 -15.75 -7.01 5.41
N PRO A 237 -14.72 -6.33 4.88
CA PRO A 237 -14.85 -5.71 3.58
C PRO A 237 -15.04 -6.76 2.48
N TRP A 238 -15.95 -6.57 1.53
CA TRP A 238 -16.37 -7.59 0.55
C TRP A 238 -15.22 -8.12 -0.31
N HIS A 239 -14.20 -7.30 -0.55
CA HIS A 239 -12.95 -7.68 -1.23
C HIS A 239 -11.90 -8.42 -0.37
N TYR A 240 -12.10 -8.49 0.95
CA TYR A 240 -11.22 -9.21 1.87
C TYR A 240 -11.43 -10.73 1.72
N PRO A 241 -10.37 -11.53 1.52
CA PRO A 241 -10.48 -12.97 1.34
C PRO A 241 -10.64 -13.68 2.69
N LEU A 242 -11.84 -13.62 3.25
CA LEU A 242 -12.23 -14.29 4.50
C LEU A 242 -12.06 -15.82 4.40
N GLN A 243 -11.50 -16.43 5.45
CA GLN A 243 -11.26 -17.88 5.51
C GLN A 243 -12.06 -18.55 6.63
N GLU A 244 -12.48 -19.81 6.42
CA GLU A 244 -13.20 -20.62 7.42
C GLU A 244 -12.47 -20.73 8.77
N GLN A 245 -11.13 -20.74 8.73
CA GLN A 245 -10.27 -20.89 9.90
C GLN A 245 -10.28 -19.67 10.83
N GLU A 246 -10.89 -18.56 10.42
CA GLU A 246 -10.97 -17.32 11.21
C GLU A 246 -12.06 -17.37 12.29
N GLY A 247 -12.74 -18.52 12.46
CA GLY A 247 -13.73 -18.73 13.52
C GLY A 247 -15.02 -17.95 13.30
N VAL A 248 -15.23 -17.48 12.07
CA VAL A 248 -16.45 -16.82 11.60
C VAL A 248 -17.51 -17.89 11.39
N GLY A 249 -18.74 -17.64 11.83
CA GLY A 249 -19.82 -18.63 11.69
C GLY A 249 -20.16 -18.90 10.22
N ASP A 250 -20.67 -20.10 9.90
CA ASP A 250 -21.03 -20.50 8.53
C ASP A 250 -21.96 -19.49 7.84
N LEU A 251 -22.88 -18.88 8.60
CA LEU A 251 -23.81 -17.87 8.10
C LEU A 251 -23.09 -16.57 7.70
N GLU A 252 -22.17 -16.08 8.53
CA GLU A 252 -21.40 -14.87 8.26
C GLU A 252 -20.46 -15.06 7.06
N LEU A 253 -19.84 -16.24 6.95
CA LEU A 253 -19.03 -16.59 5.80
C LEU A 253 -19.86 -16.67 4.51
N ALA A 254 -21.04 -17.29 4.57
CA ALA A 254 -21.95 -17.37 3.43
C ALA A 254 -22.45 -15.99 3.00
N ASP A 255 -22.81 -15.11 3.95
CA ASP A 255 -23.20 -13.74 3.66
C ASP A 255 -22.05 -12.92 3.05
N HIS A 256 -20.84 -13.08 3.56
CA HIS A 256 -19.65 -12.45 2.99
C HIS A 256 -19.40 -12.88 1.54
N GLN A 257 -19.46 -14.19 1.27
CA GLN A 257 -19.30 -14.75 -0.07
C GLN A 257 -20.42 -14.28 -1.02
N ARG A 258 -21.66 -14.18 -0.52
CA ARG A 258 -22.79 -13.65 -1.28
C ARG A 258 -22.54 -12.17 -1.65
N LEU A 259 -22.20 -11.33 -0.68
CA LEU A 259 -21.91 -9.91 -0.91
C LEU A 259 -20.75 -9.73 -1.90
N ALA A 260 -19.69 -10.51 -1.76
CA ALA A 260 -18.55 -10.47 -2.68
C ALA A 260 -18.96 -10.88 -4.11
N THR A 261 -19.78 -11.92 -4.24
CA THR A 261 -20.31 -12.37 -5.54
C THR A 261 -21.22 -11.32 -6.19
N GLU A 262 -22.07 -10.65 -5.40
CA GLU A 262 -22.90 -9.52 -5.86
C GLU A 262 -22.04 -8.34 -6.36
N ARG A 263 -20.80 -8.23 -5.87
CA ARG A 263 -19.79 -7.27 -6.32
C ARG A 263 -18.84 -7.82 -7.38
N GLY A 264 -19.16 -8.98 -7.97
CA GLY A 264 -18.39 -9.58 -9.07
C GLY A 264 -17.13 -10.32 -8.66
N ILE A 265 -16.92 -10.59 -7.37
CA ILE A 265 -15.82 -11.42 -6.87
C ILE A 265 -16.28 -12.87 -6.78
N ASP A 266 -15.82 -13.72 -7.70
CA ASP A 266 -16.17 -15.13 -7.75
C ASP A 266 -14.96 -16.08 -7.62
N ASP A 267 -13.79 -15.53 -7.31
CA ASP A 267 -12.48 -16.20 -7.32
C ASP A 267 -11.71 -16.00 -6.00
N HIS A 268 -12.41 -16.07 -4.86
CA HIS A 268 -11.83 -15.91 -3.52
C HIS A 268 -10.58 -16.76 -3.29
N GLY A 269 -10.55 -18.00 -3.81
CA GLY A 269 -9.43 -18.93 -3.67
C GLY A 269 -8.14 -18.50 -4.38
N SER A 270 -8.14 -17.43 -5.19
CA SER A 270 -6.96 -16.92 -5.90
C SER A 270 -6.27 -15.75 -5.19
N TRP A 271 -6.56 -15.51 -3.90
CA TRP A 271 -6.12 -14.33 -3.18
C TRP A 271 -4.59 -14.15 -3.13
N GLN A 272 -3.79 -15.22 -3.09
CA GLN A 272 -2.32 -15.12 -3.11
C GLN A 272 -1.81 -14.51 -4.43
N THR A 273 -2.50 -14.78 -5.53
CA THR A 273 -2.18 -14.16 -6.83
C THR A 273 -2.49 -12.68 -6.81
N TYR A 274 -3.65 -12.28 -6.26
CA TYR A 274 -3.97 -10.86 -6.07
C TYR A 274 -2.99 -10.16 -5.13
N SER A 275 -2.56 -10.82 -4.05
CA SER A 275 -1.55 -10.28 -3.11
C SER A 275 -0.25 -9.89 -3.84
N SER A 276 0.12 -10.67 -4.86
CA SER A 276 1.30 -10.38 -5.69
C SER A 276 1.11 -9.17 -6.63
N PHE A 277 -0.12 -8.77 -6.96
CA PHE A 277 -0.36 -7.66 -7.88
C PHE A 277 0.05 -6.31 -7.30
N LEU A 278 -0.18 -6.06 -6.02
CA LEU A 278 0.18 -4.78 -5.38
C LEU A 278 1.68 -4.44 -5.56
N PRO A 279 2.64 -5.23 -5.06
CA PRO A 279 4.03 -4.85 -5.19
C PRO A 279 4.50 -4.84 -6.65
N ILE A 280 3.99 -5.73 -7.52
CA ILE A 280 4.32 -5.71 -8.94
C ILE A 280 3.85 -4.41 -9.61
N ALA A 281 2.58 -4.04 -9.41
CA ALA A 281 2.00 -2.84 -10.02
C ALA A 281 2.67 -1.57 -9.50
N HIS A 282 2.89 -1.50 -8.19
CA HIS A 282 3.52 -0.36 -7.55
C HIS A 282 4.95 -0.15 -8.04
N TRP A 283 5.81 -1.16 -7.93
CA TRP A 283 7.21 -1.01 -8.32
C TRP A 283 7.37 -0.90 -9.85
N GLU A 284 6.47 -1.49 -10.65
CA GLU A 284 6.44 -1.23 -12.09
C GLU A 284 6.17 0.25 -12.38
N HIS A 285 5.21 0.86 -11.68
CA HIS A 285 4.91 2.27 -11.82
C HIS A 285 6.11 3.15 -11.44
N VAL A 286 6.73 2.89 -10.28
CA VAL A 286 7.93 3.64 -9.80
C VAL A 286 9.07 3.55 -10.81
N LEU A 287 9.43 2.35 -11.27
CA LEU A 287 10.53 2.17 -12.22
C LEU A 287 10.26 2.86 -13.56
N ARG A 288 9.00 2.84 -14.03
CA ARG A 288 8.61 3.49 -15.29
C ARG A 288 8.59 5.01 -15.19
N SER A 289 8.11 5.57 -14.09
CA SER A 289 8.10 7.02 -13.90
C SER A 289 9.51 7.56 -13.70
N ARG A 290 10.31 6.89 -12.87
CA ARG A 290 11.69 7.26 -12.53
C ARG A 290 12.64 7.18 -13.73
N TYR A 291 12.55 6.11 -14.53
CA TYR A 291 13.54 5.82 -15.59
C TYR A 291 12.95 5.85 -17.00
N LYS A 292 11.94 6.70 -17.25
CA LYS A 292 11.27 6.85 -18.56
C LYS A 292 12.22 7.09 -19.74
N ASN A 293 13.37 7.71 -19.48
CA ASN A 293 14.36 8.09 -20.49
C ASN A 293 15.59 7.17 -20.51
N ALA A 294 15.61 6.08 -19.73
CA ALA A 294 16.74 5.15 -19.73
C ALA A 294 16.91 4.52 -21.12
N GLN A 295 18.10 4.65 -21.70
CA GLN A 295 18.40 4.32 -23.11
C GLN A 295 18.54 2.80 -23.39
N ASN A 296 17.86 1.93 -22.66
CA ASN A 296 18.12 0.49 -22.71
C ASN A 296 17.22 -0.29 -23.68
N VAL A 297 17.85 -0.90 -24.69
CA VAL A 297 17.30 -2.08 -25.39
C VAL A 297 17.13 -3.19 -24.34
N GLY A 298 15.89 -3.64 -24.12
CA GLY A 298 15.60 -4.66 -23.10
C GLY A 298 15.08 -4.12 -21.75
N LEU A 299 14.66 -2.85 -21.68
CA LEU A 299 14.07 -2.23 -20.48
C LEU A 299 12.98 -3.09 -19.81
N VAL A 300 12.16 -3.78 -20.61
CA VAL A 300 11.11 -4.67 -20.08
C VAL A 300 11.70 -5.86 -19.32
N THR A 301 12.75 -6.48 -19.87
CA THR A 301 13.44 -7.61 -19.22
C THR A 301 14.18 -7.14 -17.98
N ALA A 302 14.88 -6.01 -18.04
CA ALA A 302 15.54 -5.40 -16.88
C ALA A 302 14.53 -5.13 -15.74
N MET A 303 13.38 -4.54 -16.07
CA MET A 303 12.30 -4.33 -15.11
C MET A 303 11.76 -5.64 -14.54
N GLU A 304 11.58 -6.69 -15.34
CA GLU A 304 11.13 -8.00 -14.85
C GLU A 304 12.14 -8.64 -13.87
N VAL A 305 13.43 -8.45 -14.11
CA VAL A 305 14.49 -8.89 -13.18
C VAL A 305 14.44 -8.12 -11.87
N VAL A 306 14.38 -6.78 -11.93
CA VAL A 306 14.32 -5.94 -10.72
C VAL A 306 13.04 -6.22 -9.91
N LEU A 307 11.88 -6.29 -10.57
CA LEU A 307 10.63 -6.65 -9.93
C LEU A 307 10.67 -8.05 -9.34
N GLY A 308 11.29 -9.00 -10.02
CA GLY A 308 11.48 -10.36 -9.49
C GLY A 308 12.30 -10.36 -8.21
N ALA A 309 13.35 -9.55 -8.15
CA ALA A 309 14.19 -9.40 -6.97
C ALA A 309 13.44 -8.73 -5.79
N ILE A 310 12.67 -7.67 -6.06
CA ILE A 310 11.83 -6.99 -5.05
C ILE A 310 10.71 -7.88 -4.52
N THR A 311 10.06 -8.66 -5.40
CA THR A 311 8.90 -9.48 -5.04
C THR A 311 9.25 -10.91 -4.65
N HIS A 312 10.53 -11.28 -4.74
CA HIS A 312 11.01 -12.66 -4.58
C HIS A 312 10.34 -13.66 -5.53
N LEU A 313 10.07 -13.24 -6.77
CA LEU A 313 9.47 -14.05 -7.83
C LEU A 313 10.44 -14.20 -9.00
N SER A 314 10.30 -15.28 -9.78
CA SER A 314 11.06 -15.40 -11.02
C SER A 314 10.61 -14.34 -12.04
N PRO A 315 11.50 -13.84 -12.91
CA PRO A 315 11.15 -12.88 -13.96
C PRO A 315 9.97 -13.35 -14.84
N ASP A 316 9.94 -14.64 -15.20
CA ASP A 316 8.83 -15.25 -15.95
C ASP A 316 7.51 -15.18 -15.19
N ARG A 317 7.53 -15.40 -13.87
CA ARG A 317 6.33 -15.30 -13.04
C ARG A 317 5.85 -13.85 -12.99
N VAL A 318 6.76 -12.89 -12.81
CA VAL A 318 6.44 -11.45 -12.86
C VAL A 318 5.81 -11.09 -14.20
N GLN A 319 6.41 -11.51 -15.32
CA GLN A 319 5.87 -11.25 -16.65
C GLN A 319 4.42 -11.77 -16.80
N ARG A 320 4.17 -13.02 -16.38
CA ARG A 320 2.82 -13.61 -16.44
C ARG A 320 1.83 -12.82 -15.59
N LEU A 321 2.20 -12.44 -14.37
CA LEU A 321 1.35 -11.67 -13.46
C LEU A 321 1.04 -10.28 -14.01
N ARG A 322 2.03 -9.57 -14.58
CA ARG A 322 1.84 -8.26 -15.22
C ARG A 322 0.87 -8.33 -16.40
N LYS A 323 1.05 -9.31 -17.31
CA LYS A 323 0.13 -9.53 -18.43
C LYS A 323 -1.29 -9.79 -17.93
N ARG A 324 -1.42 -10.56 -16.84
CA ARG A 324 -2.71 -10.90 -16.24
C ARG A 324 -3.38 -9.69 -15.59
N LEU A 325 -2.64 -8.91 -14.82
CA LEU A 325 -3.14 -7.68 -14.21
C LEU A 325 -3.66 -6.72 -15.28
N ARG A 326 -2.89 -6.47 -16.35
CA ARG A 326 -3.34 -5.60 -17.46
C ARG A 326 -4.61 -6.12 -18.13
N SER A 327 -4.74 -7.45 -18.27
CA SER A 327 -5.95 -8.06 -18.85
C SER A 327 -7.19 -7.89 -17.95
N LEU A 328 -7.02 -7.81 -16.63
CA LEU A 328 -8.11 -7.51 -15.70
C LEU A 328 -8.44 -6.02 -15.74
N GLN A 329 -7.42 -5.16 -15.68
CA GLN A 329 -7.54 -3.71 -15.74
C GLN A 329 -8.22 -3.21 -17.03
N SER A 330 -8.05 -3.92 -18.15
CA SER A 330 -8.73 -3.60 -19.41
C SER A 330 -10.13 -4.16 -19.54
N GLY A 331 -10.61 -4.94 -18.56
CA GLY A 331 -11.88 -5.67 -18.63
C GLY A 331 -11.88 -6.86 -19.59
N SER A 332 -10.74 -7.20 -20.22
CA SER A 332 -10.64 -8.39 -21.09
C SER A 332 -10.83 -9.70 -20.32
N LYS A 333 -10.58 -9.68 -19.01
CA LYS A 333 -10.96 -10.72 -18.06
C LYS A 333 -11.67 -10.06 -16.88
N SER A 334 -12.73 -10.69 -16.38
CA SER A 334 -13.46 -10.22 -15.21
C SER A 334 -12.90 -10.79 -13.90
N SER A 335 -12.26 -11.96 -13.91
CA SER A 335 -11.67 -12.57 -12.71
C SER A 335 -10.50 -13.53 -13.03
N LEU A 336 -9.89 -14.08 -11.98
CA LEU A 336 -8.84 -15.10 -12.06
C LEU A 336 -9.38 -16.53 -12.20
N LYS A 337 -10.70 -16.73 -12.25
CA LYS A 337 -11.34 -18.04 -12.32
C LYS A 337 -10.88 -18.85 -13.54
N GLY A 338 -10.76 -20.16 -13.38
CA GLY A 338 -10.40 -21.09 -14.47
C GLY A 338 -8.92 -21.07 -14.89
N THR A 339 -8.05 -20.39 -14.15
CA THR A 339 -6.61 -20.37 -14.44
C THR A 339 -5.88 -21.06 -13.29
N ARG A 340 -5.50 -22.33 -13.48
CA ARG A 340 -4.69 -23.10 -12.52
C ARG A 340 -3.21 -22.81 -12.73
#